data_AF-A0A949EP89-F1
#
_entry.id   AF-A0A949EP89-F1
#
_cell.length_a   1.000
_cell.length_b   1.000
_cell.length_c   1.000
_cell.angle_alpha   90.00
_cell.angle_beta   90.00
_cell.angle_gamma   90.00
#
_symmetry.space_group_name_H-M   'P 1'
#
loop_
_entity.id
_entity.type
_entity.pdbx_description
1 polymer ?
#
loop_
_entity_poly.entity_id
_entity_poly.type
_entity_poly.pdbx_seq_one_letter_code
_entity_poly.pdbx_strand_id
1 'polypeptide(L)' 'MPKNKTTLPKLLTIRQAAEVLNVHVETLRRWDKAGKLKATRINDRGDRRYDPKDIEVILKNKKK' A
#
# COMPACT_ATOMS: atom_id res chain seq x y z
N MET A 1 17.25 -12.32 -11.00
CA MET A 1 15.92 -12.25 -10.32
C MET A 1 15.01 -11.36 -11.15
N PRO A 2 13.87 -11.89 -11.63
CA PRO A 2 12.58 -11.30 -11.26
C PRO A 2 11.51 -12.39 -11.04
N LYS A 3 10.68 -12.25 -10.00
CA LYS A 3 9.50 -13.13 -9.83
C LYS A 3 8.29 -12.44 -10.45
N ASN A 4 7.93 -12.94 -11.64
CA ASN A 4 6.68 -12.70 -12.36
C ASN A 4 5.46 -12.87 -11.44
N LYS A 5 4.40 -12.05 -11.60
CA LYS A 5 3.08 -12.37 -11.02
C LYS A 5 1.92 -11.61 -11.69
N THR A 6 1.51 -12.14 -12.84
CA THR A 6 0.20 -12.09 -13.51
C THR A 6 -0.99 -11.96 -12.53
N THR A 7 -1.91 -11.04 -12.86
CA THR A 7 -3.32 -10.84 -12.42
C THR A 7 -3.63 -10.77 -10.91
N LEU A 8 -4.42 -9.76 -10.51
CA LEU A 8 -4.85 -9.37 -9.15
C LEU A 8 -6.14 -10.13 -8.74
N PRO A 9 -6.55 -10.23 -7.44
CA PRO A 9 -6.65 -9.15 -6.46
C PRO A 9 -5.51 -9.19 -5.42
N LYS A 10 -4.31 -8.77 -5.82
CA LYS A 10 -3.15 -8.72 -4.93
C LYS A 10 -3.20 -7.45 -4.09
N LEU A 11 -3.75 -7.57 -2.87
CA LEU A 11 -3.47 -6.62 -1.80
C LEU A 11 -1.95 -6.39 -1.74
N LEU A 12 -1.54 -5.13 -1.83
CA LEU A 12 -0.15 -4.72 -1.88
C LEU A 12 0.44 -4.75 -0.46
N THR A 13 1.66 -5.25 -0.34
CA THR A 13 2.42 -5.08 0.90
C THR A 13 2.81 -3.61 1.08
N ILE A 14 3.12 -3.21 2.32
CA ILE A 14 3.58 -1.83 2.59
C ILE A 14 4.77 -1.42 1.72
N ARG A 15 5.67 -2.36 1.40
CA ARG A 15 6.84 -2.10 0.57
C ARG A 15 6.46 -1.84 -0.88
N GLN A 16 5.56 -2.65 -1.43
CA GLN A 16 5.05 -2.43 -2.79
C GLN A 16 4.28 -1.12 -2.89
N ALA A 17 3.44 -0.80 -1.91
CA ALA A 17 2.74 0.47 -1.87
C ALA A 17 3.72 1.66 -1.82
N ALA A 18 4.83 1.52 -1.10
CA ALA A 18 5.87 2.55 -0.99
C ALA A 18 6.57 2.77 -2.34
N GLU A 19 6.91 1.69 -3.03
CA GLU A 19 7.51 1.74 -4.38
C GLU A 19 6.57 2.39 -5.39
N VAL A 20 5.27 2.05 -5.38
CA VAL A 20 4.27 2.63 -6.29
C VAL A 20 4.07 4.13 -6.05
N LEU A 21 3.99 4.55 -4.78
CA LEU A 21 3.79 5.95 -4.41
C LEU A 21 5.10 6.77 -4.42
N ASN A 22 6.23 6.09 -4.65
CA ASN A 22 7.58 6.62 -4.55
C ASN A 22 7.82 7.37 -3.22
N VAL A 23 7.44 6.73 -2.12
CA VAL A 23 7.60 7.23 -0.75
C VAL A 23 8.29 6.21 0.12
N HIS A 24 8.89 6.66 1.23
CA HIS A 24 9.47 5.75 2.20
C HIS A 24 8.39 4.91 2.90
N VAL A 25 8.72 3.65 3.24
CA VAL A 25 7.83 2.72 3.97
C VAL A 25 7.33 3.34 5.28
N GLU A 26 8.18 4.11 5.95
CA GLU A 26 7.82 4.83 7.18
C GLU A 26 6.72 5.88 6.96
N THR A 27 6.70 6.53 5.80
CA THR A 27 5.64 7.47 5.43
C THR A 27 4.29 6.77 5.35
N LEU A 28 4.25 5.54 4.80
CA LEU A 28 3.03 4.73 4.80
C LEU A 28 2.61 4.27 6.19
N ARG A 29 3.56 3.96 7.08
CA ARG A 29 3.25 3.68 8.50
C ARG A 29 2.63 4.89 9.19
N ARG A 30 3.15 6.10 8.90
CA ARG A 30 2.57 7.35 9.40
C ARG A 30 1.17 7.59 8.85
N TRP A 31 0.94 7.32 7.57
CA TRP A 31 -0.39 7.47 6.96
C TRP A 31 -1.42 6.49 7.50
N ASP A 32 -0.99 5.26 7.80
CA ASP A 32 -1.81 4.28 8.51
C ASP A 32 -2.17 4.78 9.91
N LYS A 33 -1.19 5.27 10.69
CA LYS A 33 -1.43 5.85 12.02
C LYS A 33 -2.32 7.10 11.96
N ALA A 34 -2.22 7.88 10.88
CA ALA A 34 -3.02 9.07 10.65
C ALA A 34 -4.41 8.78 10.03
N GLY A 35 -4.73 7.52 9.71
CA GLY A 35 -5.99 7.14 9.06
C GLY A 35 -6.14 7.61 7.61
N LYS A 36 -5.07 8.11 6.98
CA LYS A 36 -5.07 8.57 5.57
C LYS A 36 -5.07 7.44 4.56
N LEU A 37 -4.52 6.29 4.95
CA LEU A 37 -4.47 5.09 4.13
C LEU A 37 -4.89 3.91 4.97
N LYS A 38 -6.01 3.28 4.60
CA LYS A 38 -6.59 2.18 5.37
C LYS A 38 -5.84 0.89 5.03
N ALA A 39 -4.99 0.43 5.96
CA ALA A 39 -4.39 -0.89 5.82
C ALA A 39 -5.37 -1.95 6.34
N THR A 40 -5.56 -2.99 5.54
CA THR A 40 -6.19 -4.23 5.99
C THR A 40 -5.16 -5.04 6.78
N ARG A 41 -5.47 -5.28 8.05
CA ARG A 41 -4.69 -6.20 8.90
C ARG A 41 -5.15 -7.62 8.60
N ILE A 42 -4.25 -8.45 8.06
CA ILE A 42 -4.62 -9.80 7.61
C ILE A 42 -4.31 -10.87 8.66
N ASN A 43 -3.31 -10.63 9.51
CA ASN A 43 -2.84 -11.60 10.49
C ASN A 43 -2.79 -11.01 11.90
N ASP A 44 -2.85 -11.88 12.90
CA ASP A 44 -2.66 -11.56 14.32
C ASP A 44 -1.33 -10.83 14.58
N ARG A 45 -0.31 -11.13 13.76
CA ARG A 45 1.00 -10.47 13.75
C ARG A 45 0.97 -8.98 13.35
N GLY A 46 -0.17 -8.48 12.90
CA GLY A 46 -0.33 -7.10 12.48
C GLY A 46 0.21 -6.81 11.08
N ASP A 47 0.32 -7.82 10.22
CA ASP A 47 0.72 -7.65 8.83
C ASP A 47 -0.29 -6.75 8.10
N ARG A 48 0.23 -5.65 7.55
CA ARG A 48 -0.53 -4.63 6.86
C ARG A 48 -0.48 -4.89 5.36
N ARG A 49 -1.65 -5.03 4.75
CA ARG A 49 -1.79 -4.95 3.30
C ARG A 49 -2.73 -3.84 2.89
N TYR A 50 -2.45 -3.27 1.74
CA TYR A 50 -3.15 -2.15 1.16
C TYR A 50 -3.93 -2.62 -0.05
N ASP A 51 -5.16 -2.13 -0.19
CA ASP A 51 -5.87 -2.35 -1.44
C ASP A 51 -5.21 -1.50 -2.53
N PRO A 52 -4.86 -2.07 -3.69
CA PRO A 52 -4.37 -1.28 -4.82
C PRO A 52 -5.32 -0.14 -5.19
N LYS A 53 -6.64 -0.31 -5.03
CA LYS A 53 -7.61 0.76 -5.30
C LYS A 53 -7.40 1.97 -4.40
N ASP A 54 -7.11 1.76 -3.11
CA ASP A 54 -6.85 2.86 -2.17
C ASP A 54 -5.57 3.61 -2.55
N ILE A 55 -4.53 2.88 -2.98
CA ILE A 55 -3.28 3.47 -3.47
C ILE A 55 -3.52 4.30 -4.74
N GLU A 56 -4.34 3.80 -5.68
CA GLU A 56 -4.71 4.54 -6.88
C GLU A 56 -5.49 5.83 -6.57
N VAL A 57 -6.38 5.81 -5.57
CA VAL A 57 -7.10 7.02 -5.11
C VAL A 57 -6.12 8.06 -4.59
N ILE A 58 -5.15 7.66 -3.76
CA ILE A 58 -4.12 8.59 -3.27
C ILE A 58 -3.27 9.14 -4.43
N LEU A 59 -2.90 8.28 -5.39
CA LEU A 59 -2.12 8.69 -6.55
C LEU A 59 -2.88 9.71 -7.41
N LYS A 60 -4.19 9.53 -7.60
CA LYS A 60 -5.05 10.49 -8.30
C LYS A 60 -5.18 11.80 -7.54
N ASN A 61 -5.33 11.75 -6.21
CA ASN A 61 -5.41 12.95 -5.38
C ASN A 61 -4.12 13.78 -5.39
N LYS A 62 -2.95 13.16 -5.61
CA LYS A 62 -1.66 13.86 -5.70
C LYS A 62 -1.49 14.67 -7.00
N LYS A 63 -2.29 14.42 -8.04
CA LYS A 63 -2.17 15.05 -9.37
C LYS A 63 -3.11 16.25 -9.58
N LYS A 64 -3.73 16.76 -8.52
CA LYS A 64 -4.68 17.88 -8.60
C LYS A 64 -4.13 19.13 -7.95
#